data_AF-J9ZDF0-F1
#
_entry.id   AF-J9ZDF0-F1
#
_cell.length_a   1.000
_cell.length_b   1.000
_cell.length_c   1.000
_cell.angle_alpha   90.00
_cell.angle_beta   90.00
_cell.angle_gamma   90.00
#
_symmetry.space_group_name_H-M   'P 1'
#
loop_
_entity.id
_entity.type
_entity.pdbx_description
1 polymer ?
#
loop_
_entity_poly.entity_id
_entity_poly.type
_entity_poly.pdbx_seq_one_letter_code
_entity_poly.pdbx_strand_id
1 'polypeptide(L)'
;MNDLVTRPIEVTPDIIDSRYRLVIAAAKRARQLMEGAPVRVEKRYLKETTTALQEIVEKKIPIITGEEAVRIEAGRREKLRERARLEERFSYSRGYALDPSDVIHADVMTYHHPEDSTQAVEGEHEAEDADTED
;
A
#
# COMPACT_ATOMS: atom_id res chain seq x y z
N MET A 1 -25.50 19.22 -24.83
CA MET A 1 -24.36 18.35 -24.48
C MET A 1 -23.13 19.25 -24.46
N ASN A 2 -22.86 19.90 -23.33
CA ASN A 2 -21.77 20.89 -23.22
C ASN A 2 -20.60 20.20 -22.51
N ASP A 3 -19.48 19.99 -23.20
CA ASP A 3 -18.24 19.47 -22.60
C ASP A 3 -17.51 20.64 -21.93
N LEU A 4 -16.91 20.46 -20.75
CA LEU A 4 -16.15 21.52 -20.07
C LEU A 4 -15.00 22.03 -20.97
N VAL A 5 -14.48 21.15 -21.83
CA VAL A 5 -13.37 21.39 -22.76
C VAL A 5 -13.72 22.39 -23.88
N THR A 6 -15.01 22.68 -24.10
CA THR A 6 -15.45 23.66 -25.09
C THR A 6 -15.30 25.10 -24.60
N ARG A 7 -15.13 25.31 -23.28
CA ARG A 7 -14.92 26.63 -22.69
C ARG A 7 -13.48 26.77 -22.20
N PRO A 8 -12.91 27.99 -22.23
CA PRO A 8 -11.64 28.25 -21.57
C PRO A 8 -11.74 27.90 -20.09
N ILE A 9 -10.83 27.07 -19.61
CA ILE A 9 -10.72 26.76 -18.18
C ILE A 9 -10.04 27.95 -17.51
N GLU A 10 -10.75 28.62 -16.63
CA GLU A 10 -10.19 29.69 -15.80
C GLU A 10 -9.34 29.05 -14.70
N VAL A 11 -8.02 29.17 -14.84
CA VAL A 11 -7.05 28.67 -13.87
C VAL A 11 -6.53 29.85 -13.08
N THR A 12 -6.89 29.89 -11.81
CA THR A 12 -6.40 30.89 -10.87
C THR A 12 -5.27 30.30 -10.01
N PRO A 13 -4.26 31.09 -9.61
CA PRO A 13 -3.09 30.60 -8.87
C PRO A 13 -3.40 29.96 -7.51
N ASP A 14 -4.56 30.26 -6.95
CA ASP A 14 -5.09 29.71 -5.70
C ASP A 14 -5.64 28.27 -5.85
N ILE A 15 -5.91 27.82 -7.07
CA ILE A 15 -6.24 26.42 -7.38
C ILE A 15 -4.94 25.68 -7.65
N ILE A 16 -4.12 26.23 -8.54
CA ILE A 16 -2.86 25.62 -8.97
C ILE A 16 -1.92 26.65 -9.56
N ASP A 17 -0.64 26.45 -9.31
CA ASP A 17 0.45 27.34 -9.72
C ASP A 17 0.69 27.37 -11.24
N SER A 18 0.45 26.26 -11.94
CA SER A 18 0.73 26.13 -13.37
C SER A 18 -0.31 25.31 -14.10
N ARG A 19 -0.62 25.73 -15.34
CA ARG A 19 -1.44 24.97 -16.30
C ARG A 19 -0.88 23.58 -16.59
N TYR A 20 0.44 23.42 -16.60
CA TYR A 20 1.06 22.11 -16.81
C TYR A 20 0.79 21.17 -15.63
N ARG A 21 0.88 21.69 -14.41
CA ARG A 21 0.56 20.92 -13.20
C ARG A 21 -0.91 20.54 -13.13
N LEU A 22 -1.82 21.39 -13.65
CA LEU A 22 -3.24 21.05 -13.78
C LEU A 22 -3.45 19.82 -14.64
N VAL A 23 -2.82 19.77 -15.81
CA VAL A 23 -2.94 18.64 -16.74
C VAL A 23 -2.42 17.35 -16.08
N ILE A 24 -1.27 17.40 -15.40
CA ILE A 24 -0.73 16.23 -14.69
C ILE A 24 -1.66 15.77 -13.57
N ALA A 25 -2.15 16.70 -12.75
CA ALA A 25 -3.05 16.39 -11.64
C ALA A 25 -4.36 15.78 -12.15
N ALA A 26 -4.94 16.36 -13.19
CA ALA A 26 -6.16 15.85 -13.83
C ALA A 26 -5.95 14.46 -14.43
N ALA A 27 -4.82 14.20 -15.09
CA ALA A 27 -4.51 12.88 -15.64
C ALA A 27 -4.33 11.81 -14.55
N LYS A 28 -3.62 12.14 -13.47
CA LYS A 28 -3.46 11.25 -12.31
C LYS A 28 -4.81 10.96 -11.65
N ARG A 29 -5.65 11.99 -11.51
CA ARG A 29 -6.98 11.84 -10.93
C ARG A 29 -7.92 11.03 -11.82
N ALA A 30 -7.91 11.27 -13.12
CA ALA A 30 -8.69 10.48 -14.08
C ALA A 30 -8.34 8.99 -13.99
N ARG A 31 -7.06 8.63 -13.83
CA ARG A 31 -6.65 7.24 -13.60
C ARG A 31 -7.27 6.65 -12.34
N GLN A 32 -7.29 7.39 -11.22
CA GLN A 32 -7.95 6.93 -9.99
C GLN A 32 -9.45 6.69 -10.20
N LEU A 33 -10.12 7.58 -10.94
CA LEU A 33 -11.54 7.42 -11.27
C LEU A 33 -11.78 6.17 -12.12
N MET A 34 -10.90 5.89 -13.08
CA MET A 34 -10.94 4.64 -13.87
C MET A 34 -10.69 3.40 -13.02
N GLU A 35 -9.85 3.49 -11.99
CA GLU A 35 -9.61 2.43 -11.00
C GLU A 35 -10.78 2.28 -10.00
N GLY A 36 -11.85 3.06 -10.13
CA GLY A 36 -13.06 2.96 -9.31
C GLY A 36 -13.08 3.88 -8.07
N ALA A 37 -12.18 4.87 -7.99
CA ALA A 37 -12.22 5.85 -6.92
C ALA A 37 -13.53 6.65 -6.94
N PRO A 38 -14.08 7.03 -5.77
CA PRO A 38 -15.33 7.78 -5.69
C PRO A 38 -15.17 9.18 -6.30
N VAL A 39 -16.18 9.59 -7.06
CA VAL A 39 -16.32 10.95 -7.59
C VAL A 39 -16.80 11.89 -6.48
N ARG A 40 -16.21 13.07 -6.36
CA ARG A 40 -16.51 14.07 -5.32
C ARG A 40 -17.35 15.27 -5.79
N VAL A 41 -17.70 15.29 -7.07
CA VAL A 41 -18.59 16.26 -7.71
C VAL A 41 -19.82 15.56 -8.26
N GLU A 42 -20.87 16.33 -8.54
CA GLU A 42 -21.99 15.80 -9.33
C GLU A 42 -21.49 15.38 -10.71
N LYS A 43 -21.74 14.12 -11.09
CA LYS A 43 -21.28 13.57 -12.38
C LYS A 43 -22.08 14.17 -13.53
N ARG A 44 -21.63 15.34 -14.02
CA ARG A 44 -22.23 16.04 -15.17
C ARG A 44 -21.67 15.58 -16.51
N TYR A 45 -20.51 14.93 -16.50
CA TYR A 45 -19.75 14.58 -17.70
C TYR A 45 -19.53 13.06 -17.80
N LEU A 46 -19.46 12.56 -19.05
CA LEU A 46 -19.24 11.14 -19.33
C LEU A 46 -17.77 10.73 -19.16
N LYS A 47 -16.83 11.65 -19.46
CA LYS A 47 -15.40 11.37 -19.49
C LYS A 47 -14.76 11.65 -18.13
N GLU A 48 -14.00 10.69 -17.62
CA GLU A 48 -13.32 10.83 -16.32
C GLU A 48 -12.27 11.94 -16.29
N THR A 49 -11.65 12.27 -17.44
CA THR A 49 -10.74 13.42 -17.57
C THR A 49 -11.46 14.75 -17.35
N THR A 50 -12.69 14.89 -17.84
CA THR A 50 -13.50 16.10 -17.67
C THR A 50 -13.99 16.21 -16.23
N THR A 51 -14.42 15.10 -15.64
CA THR A 51 -14.78 15.02 -14.20
C THR A 51 -13.60 15.39 -13.31
N ALA A 52 -12.40 14.87 -13.60
CA ALA A 52 -11.19 15.19 -12.83
C ALA A 52 -10.81 16.68 -12.90
N LEU A 53 -10.94 17.32 -14.07
CA LEU A 53 -10.73 18.76 -14.21
C LEU A 53 -11.72 19.55 -13.37
N GLN A 54 -13.01 19.16 -13.40
CA GLN A 54 -14.04 19.79 -12.59
C GLN A 54 -13.76 19.66 -11.10
N GLU A 55 -13.39 18.47 -10.62
CA GLU A 55 -13.06 18.23 -9.21
C GLU A 55 -11.92 19.13 -8.71
N ILE A 56 -10.91 19.37 -9.57
CA ILE A 56 -9.76 20.22 -9.25
C ILE A 56 -10.16 21.69 -9.25
N VAL A 57 -10.88 22.16 -10.28
CA VAL A 57 -11.31 23.57 -10.39
C VAL A 57 -12.28 23.94 -9.27
N GLU A 58 -13.19 23.04 -8.89
CA GLU A 58 -14.11 23.22 -7.75
C GLU A 58 -13.45 22.98 -6.38
N LYS A 59 -12.13 22.73 -6.34
CA LYS A 59 -11.34 22.48 -5.12
C LYS A 59 -11.91 21.37 -4.23
N LYS A 60 -12.58 20.37 -4.81
CA LYS A 60 -13.11 19.20 -4.09
C LYS A 60 -12.01 18.20 -3.73
N ILE A 61 -10.84 18.33 -4.34
CA ILE A 61 -9.67 17.50 -4.09
C ILE A 61 -8.51 18.38 -3.63
N PRO A 62 -7.96 18.14 -2.44
CA PRO A 62 -6.79 18.86 -1.98
C PRO A 62 -5.56 18.40 -2.78
N ILE A 63 -4.83 19.38 -3.33
CA ILE A 63 -3.56 19.15 -4.00
C ILE A 63 -2.45 19.49 -3.00
N ILE A 64 -1.75 18.47 -2.53
CA ILE A 64 -0.62 18.64 -1.60
C ILE A 64 0.62 19.00 -2.41
N THR A 65 1.38 20.00 -1.95
CA THR A 65 2.57 20.52 -2.64
C THR A 65 3.70 20.81 -1.65
N GLY A 66 4.93 20.99 -2.13
CA GLY A 66 6.08 21.32 -1.29
C GLY A 66 6.69 20.11 -0.56
N GLU A 67 7.33 20.37 0.58
CA GLU A 67 8.06 19.35 1.37
C GLU A 67 7.16 18.20 1.82
N GLU A 68 5.90 18.49 2.12
CA GLU A 68 4.93 17.48 2.54
C GLU A 68 4.67 16.45 1.43
N ALA A 69 4.55 16.89 0.18
CA ALA A 69 4.37 15.99 -0.96
C ALA A 69 5.59 15.06 -1.13
N VAL A 70 6.80 15.59 -0.95
CA VAL A 70 8.05 14.81 -1.02
C VAL A 70 8.08 13.75 0.08
N ARG A 71 7.70 14.10 1.31
CA ARG A 71 7.62 13.14 2.44
C ARG A 71 6.63 12.02 2.18
N ILE A 72 5.43 12.35 1.69
CA ILE A 72 4.39 11.35 1.35
C ILE A 72 4.88 10.41 0.25
N GLU A 73 5.51 10.95 -0.79
CA GLU A 73 6.02 10.16 -1.91
C GLU A 73 7.19 9.26 -1.48
N ALA A 74 8.10 9.77 -0.66
CA ALA A 74 9.20 8.99 -0.07
C ALA A 74 8.66 7.81 0.75
N GLY A 75 7.71 8.06 1.66
CA GLY A 75 7.10 7.01 2.47
C GLY A 75 6.32 5.99 1.64
N ARG A 76 5.59 6.42 0.59
CA ARG A 76 4.91 5.50 -0.33
C ARG A 76 5.90 4.60 -1.06
N ARG A 77 7.03 5.16 -1.49
CA ARG A 77 8.08 4.42 -2.21
C ARG A 77 8.82 3.44 -1.30
N GLU A 78 9.04 3.80 -0.05
CA GLU A 78 9.61 2.91 0.96
C GLU A 78 8.68 1.73 1.25
N LYS A 79 7.40 1.98 1.53
CA LYS A 79 6.40 0.92 1.73
C LYS A 79 6.31 -0.04 0.53
N LEU A 80 6.42 0.48 -0.69
CA LEU A 80 6.42 -0.35 -1.89
C LEU A 80 7.68 -1.24 -1.96
N ARG A 81 8.86 -0.69 -1.60
CA ARG A 81 10.11 -1.46 -1.52
C ARG A 81 10.08 -2.51 -0.42
N GLU A 82 9.57 -2.17 0.75
CA GLU A 82 9.38 -3.11 1.85
C GLU A 82 8.43 -4.23 1.46
N ARG A 83 7.29 -3.89 0.84
CA ARG A 83 6.34 -4.90 0.35
C ARG A 83 6.99 -5.82 -0.68
N ALA A 84 7.79 -5.28 -1.61
CA ALA A 84 8.51 -6.08 -2.59
C ALA A 84 9.55 -7.02 -1.94
N ARG A 85 10.34 -6.53 -0.97
CA ARG A 85 11.29 -7.36 -0.20
C ARG A 85 10.59 -8.43 0.61
N LEU A 86 9.45 -8.08 1.21
CA LEU A 86 8.66 -9.01 2.02
C LEU A 86 8.04 -10.08 1.12
N GLU A 87 7.55 -9.72 -0.05
CA GLU A 87 7.05 -10.63 -1.08
C GLU A 87 8.16 -11.56 -1.60
N GLU A 88 9.37 -11.05 -1.81
CA GLU A 88 10.56 -11.85 -2.12
C GLU A 88 10.94 -12.79 -0.96
N ARG A 89 10.86 -12.33 0.29
CA ARG A 89 11.10 -13.19 1.46
C ARG A 89 10.03 -14.27 1.61
N PHE A 90 8.77 -13.92 1.36
CA PHE A 90 7.64 -14.87 1.41
C PHE A 90 7.55 -15.74 0.16
N SER A 91 8.15 -15.39 -0.98
CA SER A 91 8.18 -16.28 -2.15
C SER A 91 8.95 -17.56 -1.85
N TYR A 92 10.02 -17.46 -1.04
CA TYR A 92 10.73 -18.62 -0.51
C TYR A 92 9.88 -19.48 0.43
N SER A 93 8.96 -18.90 1.20
CA SER A 93 8.14 -19.65 2.18
C SER A 93 6.79 -20.13 1.65
N ARG A 94 6.27 -19.57 0.53
CA ARG A 94 4.95 -19.91 -0.04
C ARG A 94 5.01 -20.89 -1.22
N GLY A 95 6.16 -21.54 -1.44
CA GLY A 95 6.32 -22.58 -2.48
C GLY A 95 6.59 -22.06 -3.90
N TYR A 96 6.95 -20.78 -4.05
CA TYR A 96 7.55 -20.28 -5.30
C TYR A 96 9.07 -20.33 -5.19
N ALA A 97 9.62 -21.52 -4.91
CA ALA A 97 11.04 -21.70 -5.08
C ALA A 97 11.36 -21.61 -6.58
N LEU A 98 12.37 -20.82 -6.93
CA LEU A 98 12.88 -20.81 -8.31
C LEU A 98 13.52 -22.17 -8.66
N ASP A 99 13.98 -22.91 -7.64
CA ASP A 99 14.58 -24.24 -7.78
C ASP A 99 13.93 -25.23 -6.77
N PRO A 100 13.47 -26.43 -7.18
CA PRO A 100 12.79 -27.38 -6.29
C PRO A 100 13.55 -27.78 -5.01
N SER A 101 14.87 -27.61 -4.96
CA SER A 101 15.68 -27.89 -3.77
C SER A 101 15.40 -26.97 -2.58
N ASP A 102 14.99 -25.73 -2.82
CA ASP A 102 14.84 -24.73 -1.75
C ASP A 102 13.58 -24.99 -0.91
N VAL A 103 12.55 -25.59 -1.51
CA VAL A 103 11.32 -26.01 -0.82
C VAL A 103 11.64 -27.12 0.19
N ILE A 104 12.46 -28.10 -0.21
CA ILE A 104 12.83 -29.23 0.65
C ILE A 104 13.64 -28.74 1.85
N HIS A 105 14.57 -27.81 1.63
CA HIS A 105 15.39 -27.27 2.71
C HIS A 105 14.54 -26.52 3.76
N ALA A 106 13.51 -25.80 3.33
CA ALA A 106 12.61 -25.09 4.24
C ALA A 106 11.79 -26.06 5.11
N ASP A 107 11.13 -27.05 4.48
CA ASP A 107 10.30 -28.03 5.20
C ASP A 107 11.11 -28.87 6.21
N VAL A 108 12.35 -29.25 5.86
CA VAL A 108 13.26 -29.99 6.75
C VAL A 108 13.65 -29.17 7.97
N MET A 109 13.86 -27.86 7.83
CA MET A 109 14.24 -26.98 8.94
C MET A 109 13.08 -26.67 9.89
N THR A 110 11.84 -26.76 9.41
CA THR A 110 10.63 -26.61 10.24
C THR A 110 10.09 -27.92 10.82
N TYR A 111 10.65 -29.07 10.43
CA TYR A 111 10.25 -30.35 10.96
C TYR A 111 10.84 -30.57 12.35
N HIS A 112 10.01 -30.43 13.37
CA HIS A 112 10.29 -30.96 14.70
C HIS A 112 9.81 -32.41 14.74
N HIS A 113 10.69 -33.35 15.05
CA HIS A 113 10.27 -34.74 15.24
C HIS A 113 9.38 -34.78 16.49
N PRO A 114 8.26 -35.53 16.50
CA PRO A 114 7.39 -35.61 17.67
C PRO A 114 8.14 -36.04 18.95
N GLU A 115 9.25 -36.78 18.80
CA GLU A 115 10.13 -37.17 19.92
C GLU A 115 11.00 -36.03 20.48
N ASP A 116 11.18 -34.92 19.75
CA ASP A 116 11.88 -33.74 20.25
C ASP A 116 10.97 -32.92 21.20
N SER A 117 9.65 -33.05 21.03
CA SER A 117 8.68 -32.39 21.91
C SER A 117 8.50 -33.08 23.25
N THR A 118 8.78 -34.39 23.34
CA THR A 118 8.69 -35.16 24.59
C THR A 118 9.87 -34.90 25.53
N GLN A 119 11.05 -34.56 25.01
CA GLN A 119 12.23 -34.23 25.84
C GLN A 119 12.18 -32.82 26.46
N ALA A 120 11.42 -31.88 25.89
CA ALA A 120 11.36 -30.51 26.42
C ALA A 120 10.40 -30.34 27.61
N VAL A 121 9.45 -31.27 27.82
CA VAL A 121 8.46 -31.17 28.92
C VAL A 121 8.94 -31.88 30.20
N GLU A 122 9.99 -32.70 30.13
CA GLU A 122 10.53 -33.43 31.30
C GLU A 122 11.54 -32.62 32.13
N GLY A 123 11.86 -31.38 31.76
CA GLY A 123 12.84 -30.52 32.43
C GLY A 123 12.30 -29.55 33.49
N GLU A 124 10.99 -29.47 33.70
CA GLU A 124 10.36 -28.47 34.58
C GLU A 124 9.46 -29.10 35.65
N HIS A 125 9.96 -30.08 36.40
CA HIS A 125 9.34 -30.50 37.67
C HIS A 125 10.40 -31.02 38.64
N GLU A 126 11.27 -30.15 39.16
CA GLU A 126 12.01 -30.42 40.42
C GLU A 126 12.67 -29.15 40.96
N ALA A 127 11.88 -28.30 41.63
CA ALA A 127 12.28 -27.45 42.75
C ALA A 127 11.02 -26.82 43.36
N GLU A 128 11.00 -26.68 44.69
CA GLU A 128 9.89 -26.19 45.55
C GLU A 128 8.93 -27.35 45.93
N ASP A 129 8.98 -27.95 47.13
CA ASP A 129 9.19 -27.35 48.44
C ASP A 129 9.95 -28.30 49.41
N ALA A 130 10.99 -27.75 50.01
CA ALA A 130 11.48 -28.19 51.32
C ALA A 130 10.56 -27.60 52.41
N ASP A 131 10.59 -28.23 53.60
CA ASP A 131 9.94 -27.86 54.87
C ASP A 131 8.67 -28.70 55.15
N THR A 132 8.43 -29.35 56.29
CA THR A 132 9.05 -29.38 57.64
C THR A 132 8.26 -30.38 58.53
N GLU A 133 8.90 -30.93 59.57
CA GLU A 133 8.35 -31.59 60.80
C GLU A 133 7.61 -32.94 60.66
N ASP A 134 7.79 -33.97 61.52
CA ASP A 134 8.53 -34.21 62.78
C ASP A 134 8.68 -35.75 62.93
#